data_AF-A0A1Y3MXJ2-F1
#
_entry.id   AF-A0A1Y3MXJ2-F1
#
_cell.length_a   1.000
_cell.length_b   1.000
_cell.length_c   1.000
_cell.angle_alpha   90.00
_cell.angle_beta   90.00
_cell.angle_gamma   90.00
#
_symmetry.space_group_name_H-M   'P 1'
#
loop_
_entity.id
_entity.type
_entity.pdbx_description
1 polymer ?
#
loop_
_entity_poly.entity_id
_entity_poly.type
_entity_poly.pdbx_seq_one_letter_code
_entity_poly.pdbx_strand_id
1 'polypeptide(L)'
;MVFKYTFEYTFRINIFILIFTINILKISASDPPSPLKNCSDCIGDDVCEDNEFCIDKTSNTIKAVNPSTYAPGSIRYGNSRSPTGNFFFSDGKIISSKSIAAEAVDSYYCNSSGCSALDKTDDLTYINTKASGLDCAYMKITSSKATCANGVANQSYYDSTSKKVINCSSSKCTTTAAVGYYRDYASYEDGENEFIIYCDGSTCTKLDQYSKKTDPTVEFYLNAGLDKSSKPIIFGNKATYSTIAGDTTVAYLDYSTLTGDYYKNLIICSSATKCTSEEHNSGIFLTHSSLAAAGNIQQLIECSSSGCKELEDASIKAYKGGANSFSENLYFIDELSKKLIKCSASPTLACIVYNDSLNKYYLDYSTHSSSELCDSSATLPNYPTYNISVDSDKVSYCAVNIISCDSTSKCKSTLIVNESNYLDGDNPVSI
;
A
#
# COMPACT_ATOMS: atom_id res chain seq x y z
N MET A 1 -81.61 -10.04 -28.51
CA MET A 1 -80.25 -9.83 -29.03
C MET A 1 -80.17 -8.42 -29.58
N VAL A 2 -79.84 -7.43 -28.74
CA VAL A 2 -79.50 -6.07 -29.14
C VAL A 2 -78.42 -5.59 -28.16
N PHE A 3 -77.25 -5.27 -28.70
CA PHE A 3 -76.12 -4.69 -27.97
C PHE A 3 -76.41 -3.23 -27.61
N LYS A 4 -76.06 -2.81 -26.39
CA LYS A 4 -75.71 -1.42 -26.10
C LYS A 4 -74.60 -1.40 -25.04
N TYR A 5 -73.39 -1.10 -25.52
CA TYR A 5 -72.23 -0.72 -24.72
C TYR A 5 -72.32 0.76 -24.34
N THR A 6 -71.91 1.11 -23.13
CA THR A 6 -71.48 2.44 -22.68
C THR A 6 -70.77 2.18 -21.34
N PHE A 7 -69.47 1.90 -21.29
CA PHE A 7 -68.30 2.76 -21.55
C PHE A 7 -68.26 4.05 -20.72
N GLU A 8 -68.37 3.93 -19.40
CA GLU A 8 -67.96 4.97 -18.44
C GLU A 8 -67.34 4.35 -17.18
N TYR A 9 -66.17 3.71 -17.28
CA TYR A 9 -65.39 3.44 -16.05
C TYR A 9 -63.87 3.44 -16.24
N THR A 10 -63.37 3.88 -17.42
CA THR A 10 -61.93 3.90 -17.73
C THR A 10 -61.27 5.27 -17.55
N PHE A 11 -62.04 6.31 -17.18
CA PHE A 11 -61.50 7.67 -17.02
C PHE A 11 -61.10 8.01 -15.58
N ARG A 12 -61.61 7.28 -14.56
CA ARG A 12 -61.28 7.55 -13.14
C ARG A 12 -60.05 6.80 -12.63
N ILE A 13 -59.66 5.70 -13.26
CA ILE A 13 -58.48 4.92 -12.83
C ILE A 13 -57.17 5.59 -13.27
N ASN A 14 -57.15 6.23 -14.45
CA ASN A 14 -55.95 6.92 -14.93
C ASN A 14 -55.63 8.22 -14.17
N ILE A 15 -56.63 8.95 -13.67
CA ILE A 15 -56.41 10.14 -12.83
C ILE A 15 -55.88 9.73 -11.43
N PHE A 16 -56.36 8.64 -10.86
CA PHE A 16 -55.83 8.16 -9.58
C PHE A 16 -54.40 7.65 -9.70
N ILE A 17 -54.04 6.95 -10.77
CA ILE A 17 -52.65 6.51 -11.00
C ILE A 17 -51.74 7.71 -11.29
N LEU A 18 -52.21 8.77 -11.97
CA LEU A 18 -51.43 9.99 -12.20
C LEU A 18 -51.22 10.82 -10.92
N ILE A 19 -52.24 10.91 -10.05
CA ILE A 19 -52.12 11.60 -8.74
C ILE A 19 -51.27 10.77 -7.76
N PHE A 20 -51.31 9.44 -7.83
CA PHE A 20 -50.42 8.57 -7.04
C PHE A 20 -48.97 8.61 -7.55
N THR A 21 -48.74 8.72 -8.87
CA THR A 21 -47.38 8.89 -9.43
C THR A 21 -46.82 10.30 -9.19
N ILE A 22 -47.64 11.35 -9.18
CA ILE A 22 -47.18 12.71 -8.81
C ILE A 22 -46.88 12.82 -7.31
N ASN A 23 -47.57 12.06 -6.44
CA ASN A 23 -47.28 12.05 -4.99
C ASN A 23 -46.18 11.04 -4.60
N ILE A 24 -45.92 9.99 -5.39
CA ILE A 24 -44.79 9.06 -5.17
C ILE A 24 -43.49 9.56 -5.83
N LEU A 25 -43.54 10.48 -6.81
CA LEU A 25 -42.35 11.19 -7.31
C LEU A 25 -41.90 12.36 -6.42
N LYS A 26 -42.59 12.63 -5.31
CA LYS A 26 -41.91 13.07 -4.09
C LYS A 26 -41.32 11.85 -3.39
N ILE A 27 -40.45 11.13 -4.09
CA ILE A 27 -39.38 10.42 -3.41
C ILE A 27 -38.66 11.53 -2.67
N SER A 28 -38.77 11.48 -1.35
CA SER A 28 -37.92 12.20 -0.43
C SER A 28 -36.47 11.92 -0.82
N ALA A 29 -35.94 12.69 -1.78
CA ALA A 29 -34.61 13.26 -1.61
C ALA A 29 -34.73 13.97 -0.26
N SER A 30 -34.26 13.30 0.79
CA SER A 30 -34.02 13.93 2.08
C SER A 30 -33.40 15.28 1.75
N ASP A 31 -34.12 16.37 2.02
CA ASP A 31 -33.60 17.71 1.81
C ASP A 31 -32.18 17.70 2.40
N PRO A 32 -31.15 18.08 1.63
CA PRO A 32 -29.81 18.16 2.17
C PRO A 32 -29.89 18.96 3.48
N PRO A 33 -29.11 18.61 4.51
CA PRO A 33 -29.18 19.25 5.81
C PRO A 33 -29.25 20.77 5.63
N SER A 34 -30.23 21.39 6.30
CA SER A 34 -30.60 22.78 6.09
C SER A 34 -29.34 23.64 5.95
N PRO A 35 -29.09 24.27 4.78
CA PRO A 35 -27.91 25.11 4.61
C PRO A 35 -27.85 26.14 5.72
N LEU A 36 -26.63 26.63 6.03
CA LEU A 36 -26.46 27.82 6.87
C LEU A 36 -27.56 28.83 6.52
N LYS A 37 -28.19 29.42 7.54
CA LYS A 37 -29.26 30.40 7.33
C LYS A 37 -28.78 31.45 6.33
N ASN A 38 -29.66 31.85 5.41
CA ASN A 38 -29.32 32.95 4.52
C ASN A 38 -29.16 34.21 5.37
N CYS A 39 -28.16 35.03 5.07
CA CYS A 39 -27.94 36.25 5.84
C CYS A 39 -29.16 37.20 5.82
N SER A 40 -29.99 37.17 4.77
CA SER A 40 -31.26 37.91 4.74
C SER A 40 -32.23 37.51 5.84
N ASP A 41 -32.15 36.26 6.29
CA ASP A 41 -33.11 35.67 7.22
C ASP A 41 -32.74 35.99 8.68
N CYS A 42 -31.48 36.39 8.93
CA CYS A 42 -31.04 36.88 10.24
C CYS A 42 -31.57 38.29 10.59
N ILE A 43 -32.47 38.87 9.79
CA ILE A 43 -33.02 40.22 10.00
C ILE A 43 -34.52 40.09 10.31
N GLY A 44 -34.93 40.34 11.56
CA GLY A 44 -36.35 40.32 11.97
C GLY A 44 -36.61 39.46 13.19
N ASP A 45 -37.76 38.75 13.22
CA ASP A 45 -38.19 37.93 14.36
C ASP A 45 -37.49 36.54 14.43
N ASP A 46 -36.82 36.11 13.35
CA ASP A 46 -36.10 34.82 13.26
C ASP A 46 -34.58 35.03 13.40
N VAL A 47 -34.22 35.56 14.56
CA VAL A 47 -32.90 36.11 14.88
C VAL A 47 -31.84 35.00 14.93
N CYS A 48 -30.76 35.15 14.15
CA CYS A 48 -29.57 34.30 14.29
C CYS A 48 -28.89 34.57 15.64
N GLU A 49 -28.40 33.55 16.34
CA GLU A 49 -27.82 33.72 17.67
C GLU A 49 -26.45 34.42 17.64
N ASP A 50 -26.02 34.85 18.83
CA ASP A 50 -24.68 35.39 19.04
C ASP A 50 -23.58 34.40 18.60
N ASN A 51 -22.59 34.91 17.87
CA ASN A 51 -21.44 34.17 17.35
C ASN A 51 -21.75 33.12 16.27
N GLU A 52 -22.93 33.19 15.65
CA GLU A 52 -23.26 32.38 14.48
C GLU A 52 -22.66 32.96 13.19
N PHE A 53 -22.71 32.13 12.15
CA PHE A 53 -22.37 32.44 10.78
C PHE A 53 -23.62 32.28 9.90
N CYS A 54 -23.70 33.08 8.84
CA CYS A 54 -24.73 32.98 7.82
C CYS A 54 -24.10 32.96 6.42
N ILE A 55 -24.79 32.39 5.43
CA ILE A 55 -24.37 32.42 4.03
C ILE A 55 -25.09 33.55 3.29
N ASP A 56 -24.32 34.45 2.67
CA ASP A 56 -24.85 35.40 1.70
C ASP A 56 -24.88 34.71 0.33
N LYS A 57 -26.07 34.30 -0.12
CA LYS A 57 -26.24 33.60 -1.40
C LYS A 57 -26.01 34.50 -2.63
N THR A 58 -26.07 35.82 -2.48
CA THR A 58 -25.84 36.75 -3.60
C THR A 58 -24.36 36.86 -3.91
N SER A 59 -23.52 36.97 -2.87
CA SER A 59 -22.07 37.03 -3.03
C SER A 59 -21.37 35.68 -2.85
N ASN A 60 -22.09 34.63 -2.48
CA ASN A 60 -21.55 33.33 -2.07
C ASN A 60 -20.45 33.50 -1.02
N THR A 61 -20.70 34.28 0.03
CA THR A 61 -19.74 34.53 1.11
C THR A 61 -20.33 34.21 2.46
N ILE A 62 -19.51 33.71 3.38
CA ILE A 62 -19.94 33.46 4.75
C ILE A 62 -19.62 34.68 5.61
N LYS A 63 -20.62 35.18 6.33
CA LYS A 63 -20.53 36.35 7.23
C LYS A 63 -20.71 35.91 8.67
N ALA A 64 -20.02 36.59 9.59
CA ALA A 64 -20.29 36.44 11.02
C ALA A 64 -21.47 37.32 11.42
N VAL A 65 -22.38 36.80 12.25
CA VAL A 65 -23.49 37.55 12.84
C VAL A 65 -22.93 38.45 13.95
N ASN A 66 -23.33 39.72 13.97
CA ASN A 66 -22.89 40.66 15.01
C ASN A 66 -23.72 40.46 16.28
N PRO A 67 -23.11 40.12 17.42
CA PRO A 67 -23.86 39.81 18.64
C PRO A 67 -24.61 41.00 19.26
N SER A 68 -24.23 42.24 18.91
CA SER A 68 -24.90 43.44 19.43
C SER A 68 -26.18 43.81 18.66
N THR A 69 -26.29 43.36 17.42
CA THR A 69 -27.36 43.77 16.49
C THR A 69 -28.13 42.59 15.90
N TYR A 70 -27.62 41.37 16.09
CA TYR A 70 -28.05 40.12 15.47
C TYR A 70 -28.15 40.12 13.92
N ALA A 71 -27.72 41.21 13.28
CA ALA A 71 -27.65 41.34 11.85
C ALA A 71 -26.35 40.74 11.27
N PRO A 72 -26.34 40.36 9.97
CA PRO A 72 -25.14 39.94 9.26
C PRO A 72 -24.03 41.00 9.31
N GLY A 73 -22.86 40.61 9.81
CA GLY A 73 -21.70 41.47 9.92
C GLY A 73 -20.73 41.34 8.75
N SER A 74 -19.43 41.45 9.05
CA SER A 74 -18.36 41.38 8.05
C SER A 74 -18.25 39.99 7.41
N ILE A 75 -17.88 39.96 6.13
CA ILE A 75 -17.45 38.75 5.43
C ILE A 75 -16.25 38.14 6.18
N ARG A 76 -16.32 36.84 6.45
CA ARG A 76 -15.25 36.07 7.10
C ARG A 76 -14.57 35.09 6.16
N TYR A 77 -15.32 34.45 5.25
CA TYR A 77 -14.80 33.44 4.33
C TYR A 77 -15.36 33.61 2.91
N GLY A 78 -14.60 33.17 1.92
CA GLY A 78 -14.84 33.52 0.52
C GLY A 78 -14.24 34.89 0.22
N ASN A 79 -14.35 35.33 -1.03
CA ASN A 79 -13.28 36.19 -1.50
C ASN A 79 -13.51 37.71 -1.42
N SER A 80 -12.66 38.47 -0.74
CA SER A 80 -11.29 38.13 -0.38
C SER A 80 -10.91 38.58 1.01
N ARG A 81 -11.10 37.71 2.01
CA ARG A 81 -10.07 37.52 3.04
C ARG A 81 -9.83 36.05 3.40
N SER A 82 -8.57 35.81 3.74
CA SER A 82 -7.95 34.57 4.21
C SER A 82 -8.48 34.14 5.58
N PRO A 83 -8.59 32.82 5.86
CA PRO A 83 -8.08 31.68 5.06
C PRO A 83 -9.07 31.10 4.04
N THR A 84 -8.53 30.46 3.01
CA THR A 84 -9.26 29.57 2.08
C THR A 84 -9.26 28.14 2.59
N GLY A 85 -10.29 27.36 2.30
CA GLY A 85 -10.34 25.94 2.66
C GLY A 85 -11.75 25.43 2.90
N ASN A 86 -11.84 24.27 3.53
CA ASN A 86 -13.12 23.70 3.96
C ASN A 86 -13.50 24.22 5.35
N PHE A 87 -14.75 24.63 5.49
CA PHE A 87 -15.36 25.16 6.71
C PHE A 87 -16.62 24.35 7.02
N PHE A 88 -16.79 24.04 8.31
CA PHE A 88 -17.85 23.17 8.80
C PHE A 88 -18.58 23.85 9.94
N PHE A 89 -19.91 23.70 9.96
CA PHE A 89 -20.76 24.38 10.92
C PHE A 89 -21.80 23.43 11.50
N SER A 90 -22.18 23.71 12.74
CA SER A 90 -23.29 23.08 13.45
C SER A 90 -24.01 24.17 14.23
N ASP A 91 -25.32 24.27 14.05
CA ASP A 91 -26.15 25.35 14.63
C ASP A 91 -25.54 26.75 14.40
N GLY A 92 -25.19 27.03 13.14
CA GLY A 92 -24.57 28.30 12.75
C GLY A 92 -23.16 28.53 13.28
N LYS A 93 -22.62 27.68 14.16
CA LYS A 93 -21.30 27.85 14.81
C LYS A 93 -20.22 27.03 14.10
N ILE A 94 -19.02 27.57 14.03
CA ILE A 94 -17.90 26.91 13.35
C ILE A 94 -17.36 25.75 14.19
N ILE A 95 -17.11 24.62 13.54
CA ILE A 95 -16.56 23.43 14.19
C ILE A 95 -15.03 23.50 14.13
N SER A 96 -14.40 23.89 15.24
CA SER A 96 -12.93 23.91 15.38
C SER A 96 -12.37 22.81 16.30
N SER A 97 -13.27 22.08 16.98
CA SER A 97 -13.00 21.01 17.93
C SER A 97 -14.27 20.19 18.18
N LYS A 98 -14.14 18.97 18.72
CA LYS A 98 -15.26 18.07 19.04
C LYS A 98 -16.26 18.60 20.07
N SER A 99 -15.89 19.62 20.85
CA SER A 99 -16.76 20.25 21.84
C SER A 99 -17.95 21.01 21.23
N ILE A 100 -17.92 21.29 19.91
CA ILE A 100 -18.93 22.05 19.19
C ILE A 100 -19.57 21.12 18.15
N ALA A 101 -20.42 20.22 18.66
CA ALA A 101 -21.19 19.20 17.94
C ALA A 101 -20.38 18.12 17.19
N ALA A 102 -20.70 16.85 17.47
CA ALA A 102 -20.09 15.69 16.82
C ALA A 102 -20.46 15.55 15.33
N GLU A 103 -21.44 16.32 14.87
CA GLU A 103 -22.05 16.23 13.55
C GLU A 103 -22.14 17.63 12.94
N ALA A 104 -21.57 17.79 11.75
CA ALA A 104 -21.75 19.01 10.97
C ALA A 104 -23.06 18.92 10.20
N VAL A 105 -23.85 19.96 10.30
CA VAL A 105 -25.05 20.13 9.46
C VAL A 105 -24.60 20.74 8.13
N ASP A 106 -23.67 21.69 8.18
CA ASP A 106 -23.29 22.51 7.05
C ASP A 106 -21.79 22.44 6.73
N SER A 107 -21.48 22.41 5.44
CA SER A 107 -20.12 22.23 4.97
C SER A 107 -19.88 22.99 3.67
N TYR A 108 -18.83 23.80 3.63
CA TYR A 108 -18.50 24.65 2.50
C TYR A 108 -17.01 24.62 2.19
N TYR A 109 -16.66 24.61 0.90
CA TYR A 109 -15.34 25.01 0.44
C TYR A 109 -15.38 26.49 0.05
N CYS A 110 -14.53 27.31 0.67
CA CYS A 110 -14.41 28.71 0.32
C CYS A 110 -13.02 29.03 -0.23
N ASN A 111 -12.99 29.75 -1.33
CA ASN A 111 -11.77 30.13 -2.03
C ASN A 111 -11.87 31.55 -2.60
N SER A 112 -11.06 31.82 -3.63
CA SER A 112 -11.00 33.12 -4.24
C SER A 112 -12.23 33.55 -5.06
N SER A 113 -13.20 32.68 -5.21
CA SER A 113 -14.39 32.92 -6.03
C SER A 113 -15.68 32.90 -5.20
N GLY A 114 -15.58 32.71 -3.88
CA GLY A 114 -16.72 32.56 -2.97
C GLY A 114 -16.69 31.21 -2.27
N CYS A 115 -17.85 30.79 -1.78
CA CYS A 115 -18.09 29.55 -1.06
C CYS A 115 -19.08 28.67 -1.83
N SER A 116 -18.75 27.39 -1.97
CA SER A 116 -19.63 26.37 -2.51
C SER A 116 -19.88 25.30 -1.46
N ALA A 117 -21.11 24.78 -1.37
CA ALA A 117 -21.40 23.65 -0.51
C ALA A 117 -20.53 22.44 -0.91
N LEU A 118 -20.04 21.69 0.07
CA LEU A 118 -19.32 20.45 -0.19
C LEU A 118 -20.28 19.34 -0.60
N ASP A 119 -19.77 18.44 -1.45
CA ASP A 119 -20.52 17.25 -1.86
C ASP A 119 -20.69 16.29 -0.68
N LYS A 120 -21.89 15.74 -0.55
CA LYS A 120 -22.29 14.79 0.50
C LYS A 120 -22.75 13.44 -0.08
N THR A 121 -22.50 13.17 -1.35
CA THR A 121 -23.04 11.99 -2.04
C THR A 121 -22.24 10.71 -1.80
N ASP A 122 -20.97 10.83 -1.39
CA ASP A 122 -20.04 9.71 -1.22
C ASP A 122 -19.32 9.75 0.14
N ASP A 123 -18.69 8.62 0.49
CA ASP A 123 -17.77 8.44 1.61
C ASP A 123 -16.45 9.22 1.38
N LEU A 124 -16.48 10.51 1.73
CA LEU A 124 -15.44 11.49 1.46
C LEU A 124 -14.81 12.02 2.76
N THR A 125 -13.51 12.31 2.68
CA THR A 125 -12.77 12.93 3.78
C THR A 125 -12.35 14.33 3.38
N TYR A 126 -12.55 15.29 4.28
CA TYR A 126 -12.27 16.70 4.03
C TYR A 126 -11.49 17.30 5.19
N ILE A 127 -10.36 17.96 4.92
CA ILE A 127 -9.58 18.62 5.98
C ILE A 127 -10.41 19.73 6.64
N ASN A 128 -10.43 19.77 7.97
CA ASN A 128 -11.01 20.90 8.71
C ASN A 128 -9.98 22.03 8.82
N THR A 129 -10.18 23.08 8.03
CA THR A 129 -9.23 24.21 7.95
C THR A 129 -9.18 25.02 9.26
N LYS A 130 -10.17 24.83 10.14
CA LYS A 130 -10.29 25.54 11.41
C LYS A 130 -10.06 24.64 12.62
N ALA A 131 -9.64 23.39 12.39
CA ALA A 131 -9.21 22.53 13.48
C ALA A 131 -8.08 23.20 14.27
N SER A 132 -8.25 23.27 15.58
CA SER A 132 -7.26 23.84 16.50
C SER A 132 -6.15 22.84 16.88
N GLY A 133 -6.35 21.56 16.57
CA GLY A 133 -5.40 20.48 16.85
C GLY A 133 -5.78 19.20 16.12
N LEU A 134 -5.58 18.05 16.77
CA LEU A 134 -5.98 16.74 16.24
C LEU A 134 -7.46 16.42 16.45
N ASP A 135 -8.10 17.06 17.42
CA ASP A 135 -9.54 16.93 17.61
C ASP A 135 -10.28 17.62 16.47
N CYS A 136 -11.16 16.87 15.79
CA CYS A 136 -11.88 17.35 14.62
C CYS A 136 -10.99 17.78 13.44
N ALA A 137 -9.83 17.14 13.27
CA ALA A 137 -8.87 17.53 12.23
C ALA A 137 -9.41 17.40 10.79
N TYR A 138 -10.37 16.50 10.59
CA TYR A 138 -11.05 16.32 9.31
C TYR A 138 -12.50 15.90 9.54
N MET A 139 -13.30 16.07 8.49
CA MET A 139 -14.68 15.63 8.45
C MET A 139 -14.81 14.42 7.55
N LYS A 140 -15.47 13.39 8.05
CA LYS A 140 -15.95 12.28 7.24
C LYS A 140 -17.38 12.61 6.83
N ILE A 141 -17.63 12.65 5.54
CA ILE A 141 -18.96 12.85 5.00
C ILE A 141 -19.36 11.55 4.33
N THR A 142 -20.55 11.08 4.65
CA THR A 142 -21.23 9.95 4.02
C THR A 142 -22.54 10.45 3.44
N SER A 143 -23.22 9.60 2.68
CA SER A 143 -24.52 9.92 2.04
C SER A 143 -25.58 10.49 3.00
N SER A 144 -25.46 10.19 4.30
CA SER A 144 -26.44 10.57 5.32
C SER A 144 -25.90 11.53 6.38
N LYS A 145 -24.57 11.71 6.50
CA LYS A 145 -23.98 12.31 7.69
C LYS A 145 -22.62 12.96 7.46
N ALA A 146 -22.36 14.10 8.09
CA ALA A 146 -21.00 14.65 8.22
C ALA A 146 -20.55 14.55 9.68
N THR A 147 -19.53 13.75 9.96
CA THR A 147 -18.99 13.53 11.30
C THR A 147 -17.59 14.09 11.46
N CYS A 148 -17.38 14.70 12.61
CA CYS A 148 -16.10 15.22 13.03
C CYS A 148 -15.18 14.08 13.48
N ALA A 149 -14.07 13.89 12.77
CA ALA A 149 -13.11 12.83 13.04
C ALA A 149 -11.79 13.38 13.58
N ASN A 150 -11.16 12.60 14.47
CA ASN A 150 -9.85 12.95 15.01
C ASN A 150 -8.74 12.56 14.04
N GLY A 151 -7.78 13.45 13.88
CA GLY A 151 -6.49 13.09 13.32
C GLY A 151 -5.70 12.25 14.32
N VAL A 152 -4.91 11.31 13.82
CA VAL A 152 -3.98 10.54 14.63
C VAL A 152 -2.56 10.89 14.19
N ALA A 153 -1.67 11.07 15.16
CA ALA A 153 -0.29 11.41 14.88
C ALA A 153 0.38 10.36 13.96
N ASN A 154 1.15 10.84 12.99
CA ASN A 154 1.83 10.09 11.95
C ASN A 154 0.92 9.33 10.97
N GLN A 155 -0.39 9.57 11.01
CA GLN A 155 -1.33 9.01 10.02
C GLN A 155 -1.62 10.03 8.91
N SER A 156 -2.05 9.46 7.78
CA SER A 156 -2.33 10.18 6.54
C SER A 156 -3.77 9.88 6.10
N TYR A 157 -4.46 10.86 5.51
CA TYR A 157 -5.82 10.71 5.00
C TYR A 157 -5.96 11.40 3.65
N TYR A 158 -6.87 10.97 2.79
CA TYR A 158 -7.12 11.65 1.52
C TYR A 158 -8.09 12.83 1.67
N ASP A 159 -7.71 14.03 1.24
CA ASP A 159 -8.61 15.19 1.17
C ASP A 159 -9.30 15.28 -0.19
N SER A 160 -10.60 15.02 -0.22
CA SER A 160 -11.41 14.98 -1.43
C SER A 160 -11.53 16.34 -2.12
N THR A 161 -11.49 17.46 -1.38
CA THR A 161 -11.58 18.80 -2.00
C THR A 161 -10.29 19.17 -2.73
N SER A 162 -9.17 19.19 -2.01
CA SER A 162 -7.92 19.69 -2.58
C SER A 162 -7.15 18.64 -3.37
N LYS A 163 -7.58 17.36 -3.32
CA LYS A 163 -6.89 16.20 -3.89
C LYS A 163 -5.46 16.12 -3.37
N LYS A 164 -5.32 16.18 -2.06
CA LYS A 164 -4.03 16.16 -1.34
C LYS A 164 -4.10 15.17 -0.19
N VAL A 165 -2.96 14.84 0.39
CA VAL A 165 -2.86 14.04 1.61
C VAL A 165 -2.93 14.96 2.83
N ILE A 166 -3.85 14.68 3.74
CA ILE A 166 -3.89 15.22 5.10
C ILE A 166 -2.87 14.45 5.94
N ASN A 167 -1.76 15.09 6.27
CA ASN A 167 -0.74 14.54 7.16
C ASN A 167 -0.91 15.10 8.57
N CYS A 168 -1.13 14.21 9.53
CA CYS A 168 -1.29 14.57 10.93
C CYS A 168 0.02 14.39 11.69
N SER A 169 0.63 15.50 12.10
CA SER A 169 1.75 15.51 13.05
C SER A 169 1.27 15.21 14.47
N SER A 170 2.15 15.32 15.48
CA SER A 170 1.79 15.10 16.88
C SER A 170 0.74 16.09 17.43
N SER A 171 0.55 17.25 16.80
CA SER A 171 -0.32 18.30 17.34
C SER A 171 -1.34 18.89 16.35
N LYS A 172 -1.15 18.72 15.04
CA LYS A 172 -2.02 19.28 14.00
C LYS A 172 -1.92 18.51 12.70
N CYS A 173 -2.92 18.70 11.84
CA CYS A 173 -2.92 18.16 10.49
C CYS A 173 -2.74 19.25 9.42
N THR A 174 -2.05 18.91 8.34
CA THR A 174 -1.77 19.81 7.20
C THR A 174 -1.89 19.04 5.89
N THR A 175 -2.17 19.70 4.78
CA THR A 175 -2.20 19.04 3.46
C THR A 175 -0.83 19.06 2.78
N THR A 176 -0.52 17.99 2.04
CA THR A 176 0.67 17.87 1.17
C THR A 176 0.31 17.15 -0.13
N ALA A 177 1.09 17.38 -1.17
CA ALA A 177 1.02 16.63 -2.43
C ALA A 177 2.38 16.06 -2.83
N ALA A 178 3.32 15.92 -1.87
CA ALA A 178 4.65 15.41 -2.16
C ALA A 178 4.58 14.04 -2.82
N VAL A 179 5.42 13.82 -3.84
CA VAL A 179 5.44 12.60 -4.66
C VAL A 179 5.56 11.36 -3.79
N GLY A 180 4.77 10.34 -4.09
CA GLY A 180 4.90 9.01 -3.50
C GLY A 180 3.58 8.38 -3.07
N TYR A 181 3.69 7.27 -2.37
CA TYR A 181 2.57 6.45 -1.91
C TYR A 181 2.34 6.62 -0.42
N TYR A 182 1.08 6.77 -0.02
CA TYR A 182 0.65 6.94 1.36
C TYR A 182 -0.45 5.93 1.65
N ARG A 183 -0.52 5.46 2.89
CA ARG A 183 -1.67 4.71 3.37
C ARG A 183 -2.78 5.68 3.76
N ASP A 184 -3.99 5.46 3.26
CA ASP A 184 -5.18 6.16 3.75
C ASP A 184 -5.68 5.47 5.02
N TYR A 185 -5.55 6.17 6.15
CA TYR A 185 -5.99 5.68 7.47
C TYR A 185 -7.47 6.00 7.75
N ALA A 186 -8.19 6.58 6.80
CA ALA A 186 -9.61 6.82 6.96
C ALA A 186 -10.36 5.48 7.03
N SER A 187 -11.29 5.38 7.99
CA SER A 187 -12.24 4.29 8.08
C SER A 187 -13.56 4.73 7.44
N TYR A 188 -14.03 3.94 6.47
CA TYR A 188 -15.24 4.14 5.68
C TYR A 188 -16.35 3.18 6.18
N GLU A 189 -17.62 3.52 5.96
CA GLU A 189 -18.75 2.86 6.65
C GLU A 189 -18.90 1.38 6.30
N ASP A 190 -18.47 0.96 5.10
CA ASP A 190 -18.58 -0.43 4.65
C ASP A 190 -17.58 -1.39 5.31
N GLY A 191 -16.71 -0.91 6.22
CA GLY A 191 -15.69 -1.72 6.88
C GLY A 191 -14.60 -2.26 5.95
N GLU A 192 -14.78 -2.02 4.65
CA GLU A 192 -13.90 -2.40 3.57
C GLU A 192 -13.00 -1.18 3.22
N ASN A 193 -11.74 -1.31 3.64
CA ASN A 193 -10.48 -0.91 2.98
C ASN A 193 -9.89 0.45 3.23
N GLU A 194 -8.75 0.37 3.90
CA GLU A 194 -7.65 1.31 3.80
C GLU A 194 -7.22 1.38 2.34
N PHE A 195 -7.24 2.55 1.73
CA PHE A 195 -6.77 2.75 0.36
C PHE A 195 -5.28 3.09 0.35
N ILE A 196 -4.66 2.97 -0.82
CA ILE A 196 -3.41 3.69 -1.08
C ILE A 196 -3.74 5.01 -1.76
N ILE A 197 -3.03 6.05 -1.35
CA ILE A 197 -3.05 7.35 -1.98
C ILE A 197 -1.73 7.48 -2.75
N TYR A 198 -1.81 7.77 -4.04
CA TYR A 198 -0.65 8.15 -4.84
C TYR A 198 -0.67 9.65 -5.09
N CYS A 199 0.48 10.31 -4.94
CA CYS A 199 0.67 11.72 -5.27
C CYS A 199 1.75 11.89 -6.33
N ASP A 200 1.51 12.80 -7.29
CA ASP A 200 2.41 13.11 -8.40
C ASP A 200 3.28 14.36 -8.18
N GLY A 201 3.20 14.99 -7.00
CA GLY A 201 3.87 16.26 -6.69
C GLY A 201 2.92 17.47 -6.71
N SER A 202 1.75 17.35 -7.34
CA SER A 202 0.77 18.41 -7.50
C SER A 202 -0.60 18.03 -6.94
N THR A 203 -1.07 16.84 -7.27
CA THR A 203 -2.34 16.26 -6.84
C THR A 203 -2.13 14.82 -6.42
N CYS A 204 -3.12 14.29 -5.72
CA CYS A 204 -3.17 12.94 -5.27
C CYS A 204 -4.45 12.25 -5.75
N THR A 205 -4.39 10.94 -5.87
CA THR A 205 -5.53 10.09 -6.21
C THR A 205 -5.59 8.92 -5.24
N LYS A 206 -6.81 8.51 -4.88
CA LYS A 206 -7.02 7.21 -4.25
C LYS A 206 -6.88 6.14 -5.34
N LEU A 207 -6.04 5.15 -5.10
CA LEU A 207 -5.94 3.98 -5.95
C LEU A 207 -6.98 2.97 -5.48
N ASP A 208 -8.04 2.82 -6.27
CA ASP A 208 -9.06 1.80 -6.02
C ASP A 208 -8.53 0.44 -6.46
N GLN A 209 -7.97 -0.27 -5.50
CA GLN A 209 -7.42 -1.61 -5.65
C GLN A 209 -8.50 -2.69 -5.56
N TYR A 210 -9.74 -2.30 -5.22
CA TYR A 210 -10.80 -3.24 -4.90
C TYR A 210 -11.35 -4.01 -6.09
N SER A 211 -11.19 -3.45 -7.29
CA SER A 211 -11.54 -4.12 -8.54
C SER A 211 -10.64 -5.31 -8.92
N LYS A 212 -9.52 -5.54 -8.20
CA LYS A 212 -8.57 -6.64 -8.48
C LYS A 212 -8.57 -7.77 -7.43
N LYS A 213 -9.62 -7.92 -6.61
CA LYS A 213 -9.77 -9.01 -5.60
C LYS A 213 -9.53 -10.44 -6.14
N THR A 214 -9.56 -10.66 -7.45
CA THR A 214 -9.37 -11.97 -8.09
C THR A 214 -7.91 -12.37 -8.27
N ASP A 215 -6.95 -11.44 -8.18
CA ASP A 215 -5.53 -11.76 -8.30
C ASP A 215 -4.90 -11.85 -6.90
N PRO A 216 -4.26 -12.98 -6.53
CA PRO A 216 -3.70 -13.19 -5.21
C PRO A 216 -2.45 -12.33 -4.88
N THR A 217 -2.20 -11.25 -5.61
CA THR A 217 -0.96 -10.49 -5.54
C THR A 217 -0.82 -9.72 -4.24
N VAL A 218 0.31 -9.95 -3.57
CA VAL A 218 0.79 -9.13 -2.47
C VAL A 218 1.48 -7.91 -3.08
N GLU A 219 1.32 -6.75 -2.44
CA GLU A 219 1.87 -5.51 -2.95
C GLU A 219 2.76 -4.83 -1.92
N PHE A 220 3.89 -4.31 -2.39
CA PHE A 220 4.80 -3.49 -1.59
C PHE A 220 5.03 -2.16 -2.26
N TYR A 221 4.90 -1.08 -1.50
CA TYR A 221 5.21 0.29 -1.94
C TYR A 221 6.15 0.95 -0.95
N LEU A 222 6.98 1.86 -1.43
CA LEU A 222 7.78 2.71 -0.56
C LEU A 222 6.88 3.79 0.09
N ASN A 223 6.85 3.82 1.42
CA ASN A 223 5.99 4.72 2.18
C ASN A 223 6.52 6.16 2.15
N ALA A 224 5.70 7.10 1.67
CA ALA A 224 5.97 8.53 1.67
C ALA A 224 5.37 9.25 2.90
N GLY A 225 4.53 8.57 3.69
CA GLY A 225 3.86 9.09 4.88
C GLY A 225 4.78 9.52 6.01
N LEU A 226 4.20 10.16 7.04
CA LEU A 226 4.97 10.65 8.19
C LEU A 226 5.55 9.52 9.05
N ASP A 227 4.94 8.33 9.02
CA ASP A 227 5.38 7.13 9.72
C ASP A 227 6.55 6.40 9.03
N LYS A 228 6.98 6.83 7.84
CA LYS A 228 8.05 6.17 7.06
C LYS A 228 9.38 6.03 7.78
N SER A 229 9.70 6.93 8.72
CA SER A 229 10.92 6.84 9.53
C SER A 229 10.90 5.69 10.55
N SER A 230 9.77 5.01 10.69
CA SER A 230 9.60 3.83 11.54
C SER A 230 9.10 2.62 10.74
N LYS A 231 8.32 2.87 9.68
CA LYS A 231 7.65 1.88 8.86
C LYS A 231 7.75 2.29 7.39
N PRO A 232 8.92 2.08 6.75
CA PRO A 232 9.22 2.62 5.43
C PRO A 232 8.49 1.92 4.29
N ILE A 233 7.78 0.81 4.55
CA ILE A 233 7.10 0.02 3.52
C ILE A 233 5.59 0.02 3.80
N ILE A 234 4.78 0.18 2.75
CA ILE A 234 3.35 -0.13 2.74
C ILE A 234 3.19 -1.53 2.16
N PHE A 235 2.52 -2.41 2.88
CA PHE A 235 2.26 -3.81 2.54
C PHE A 235 0.75 -4.04 2.36
N GLY A 236 0.35 -4.53 1.19
CA GLY A 236 -1.02 -4.91 0.86
C GLY A 236 -1.21 -6.43 0.80
N ASN A 237 -2.23 -6.95 1.50
CA ASN A 237 -2.54 -8.39 1.56
C ASN A 237 -3.94 -8.74 1.04
N LYS A 238 -4.41 -8.07 -0.02
CA LYS A 238 -5.76 -8.17 -0.62
C LYS A 238 -6.91 -7.60 0.21
N ALA A 239 -6.82 -7.71 1.53
CA ALA A 239 -7.87 -7.24 2.45
C ALA A 239 -7.59 -5.84 2.97
N THR A 240 -6.32 -5.56 3.29
CA THR A 240 -5.92 -4.32 3.97
C THR A 240 -4.54 -3.88 3.51
N TYR A 241 -4.25 -2.59 3.71
CA TYR A 241 -2.90 -2.07 3.61
C TYR A 241 -2.38 -1.76 5.00
N SER A 242 -1.20 -2.25 5.33
CA SER A 242 -0.53 -1.89 6.57
C SER A 242 0.83 -1.29 6.26
N THR A 243 1.43 -0.64 7.24
CA THR A 243 2.81 -0.19 7.15
C THR A 243 3.68 -1.10 8.00
N ILE A 244 4.83 -1.52 7.49
CA ILE A 244 5.76 -2.42 8.17
C ILE A 244 7.16 -1.84 8.23
N ALA A 245 7.95 -2.31 9.19
CA ALA A 245 9.38 -2.07 9.24
C ALA A 245 10.07 -2.77 8.05
N GLY A 246 11.20 -2.24 7.61
CA GLY A 246 12.04 -2.90 6.61
C GLY A 246 12.79 -4.11 7.17
N ASP A 247 13.02 -5.11 6.34
CA ASP A 247 13.94 -6.22 6.62
C ASP A 247 15.17 -6.07 5.71
N THR A 248 16.36 -6.07 6.32
CA THR A 248 17.63 -5.90 5.60
C THR A 248 18.15 -7.18 4.96
N THR A 249 17.45 -8.30 5.16
CA THR A 249 17.87 -9.63 4.70
C THR A 249 17.10 -10.12 3.47
N VAL A 250 16.12 -9.34 3.02
CA VAL A 250 15.27 -9.68 1.88
C VAL A 250 15.04 -8.47 0.97
N ALA A 251 14.54 -8.74 -0.24
CA ALA A 251 14.05 -7.74 -1.18
C ALA A 251 12.53 -7.86 -1.34
N TYR A 252 11.89 -6.76 -1.74
CA TYR A 252 10.47 -6.71 -2.06
C TYR A 252 10.28 -6.20 -3.49
N LEU A 253 9.27 -6.71 -4.21
CA LEU A 253 8.93 -6.19 -5.53
C LEU A 253 8.22 -4.84 -5.38
N ASP A 254 8.77 -3.77 -5.97
CA ASP A 254 8.16 -2.45 -5.88
C ASP A 254 6.97 -2.35 -6.84
N TYR A 255 5.76 -2.49 -6.29
CA TYR A 255 4.52 -2.51 -7.07
C TYR A 255 4.28 -1.22 -7.85
N SER A 256 4.86 -0.10 -7.41
CA SER A 256 4.78 1.16 -8.17
C SER A 256 5.44 1.09 -9.55
N THR A 257 6.28 0.07 -9.79
CA THR A 257 7.04 -0.11 -11.02
C THR A 257 6.61 -1.30 -11.86
N LEU A 258 5.45 -1.90 -11.54
CA LEU A 258 4.89 -3.02 -12.28
C LEU A 258 4.55 -2.62 -13.72
N THR A 259 5.13 -3.31 -14.70
CA THR A 259 4.88 -3.17 -16.13
C THR A 259 4.69 -4.55 -16.75
N GLY A 260 3.45 -4.90 -17.10
CA GLY A 260 3.11 -6.27 -17.48
C GLY A 260 3.30 -7.20 -16.28
N ASP A 261 4.09 -8.26 -16.46
CA ASP A 261 4.39 -9.25 -15.39
C ASP A 261 5.73 -8.98 -14.66
N TYR A 262 6.39 -7.85 -14.97
CA TYR A 262 7.71 -7.53 -14.45
C TYR A 262 7.70 -6.21 -13.69
N TYR A 263 8.47 -6.18 -12.61
CA TYR A 263 8.71 -5.00 -11.78
C TYR A 263 10.05 -4.42 -12.18
N LYS A 264 10.10 -3.11 -12.47
CA LYS A 264 11.37 -2.47 -12.84
C LYS A 264 12.35 -2.43 -11.66
N ASN A 265 11.81 -2.23 -10.45
CA ASN A 265 12.60 -1.99 -9.25
C ASN A 265 12.30 -3.02 -8.15
N LEU A 266 13.28 -3.18 -7.27
CA LEU A 266 13.13 -3.80 -5.96
C LEU A 266 13.16 -2.73 -4.87
N ILE A 267 12.39 -2.94 -3.81
CA ILE A 267 12.57 -2.23 -2.55
C ILE A 267 13.61 -2.99 -1.72
N ILE A 268 14.71 -2.31 -1.36
CA ILE A 268 15.79 -2.86 -0.54
C ILE A 268 15.98 -1.97 0.69
N CYS A 269 16.17 -2.59 1.84
CA CYS A 269 16.33 -1.88 3.11
C CYS A 269 17.76 -1.96 3.62
N SER A 270 18.35 -0.79 3.88
CA SER A 270 19.65 -0.66 4.57
C SER A 270 19.52 -0.72 6.08
N SER A 271 18.32 -0.49 6.60
CA SER A 271 17.92 -0.67 8.00
C SER A 271 16.40 -0.80 8.08
N ALA A 272 15.87 -1.14 9.26
CA ALA A 272 14.43 -1.27 9.49
C ALA A 272 13.62 0.01 9.19
N THR A 273 14.28 1.17 9.10
CA THR A 273 13.64 2.48 8.91
C THR A 273 14.06 3.19 7.63
N LYS A 274 14.93 2.56 6.83
CA LYS A 274 15.49 3.17 5.61
C LYS A 274 15.54 2.15 4.47
N CYS A 275 14.60 2.30 3.55
CA CYS A 275 14.52 1.53 2.32
C CYS A 275 14.56 2.44 1.10
N THR A 276 15.00 1.90 -0.03
CA THR A 276 15.09 2.54 -1.33
C THR A 276 14.44 1.65 -2.38
N SER A 277 14.00 2.24 -3.48
CA SER A 277 13.51 1.53 -4.66
C SER A 277 14.54 1.68 -5.76
N GLU A 278 15.12 0.56 -6.20
CA GLU A 278 16.30 0.53 -7.08
C GLU A 278 16.13 -0.50 -8.20
N GLU A 279 16.68 -0.19 -9.39
CA GLU A 279 16.66 -1.08 -10.55
C GLU A 279 17.69 -2.21 -10.40
N HIS A 280 17.31 -3.43 -10.80
CA HIS A 280 18.21 -4.58 -10.85
C HIS A 280 18.08 -5.31 -12.19
N ASN A 281 19.20 -5.40 -12.92
CA ASN A 281 19.23 -6.00 -14.27
C ASN A 281 19.55 -7.50 -14.27
N SER A 282 19.88 -8.08 -13.12
CA SER A 282 20.18 -9.50 -12.96
C SER A 282 20.21 -9.86 -11.48
N GLY A 283 19.82 -11.09 -11.14
CA GLY A 283 20.07 -11.62 -9.81
C GLY A 283 18.96 -12.50 -9.28
N ILE A 284 19.28 -13.27 -8.23
CA ILE A 284 18.31 -13.96 -7.40
C ILE A 284 18.33 -13.31 -6.02
N PHE A 285 17.15 -13.03 -5.48
CA PHE A 285 16.99 -12.39 -4.19
C PHE A 285 16.06 -13.21 -3.32
N LEU A 286 16.37 -13.30 -2.03
CA LEU A 286 15.43 -13.82 -1.06
C LEU A 286 14.30 -12.80 -0.82
N THR A 287 13.06 -13.26 -0.71
CA THR A 287 11.92 -12.42 -0.32
C THR A 287 11.39 -12.82 1.05
N HIS A 288 10.51 -11.99 1.61
CA HIS A 288 10.05 -12.06 2.99
C HIS A 288 9.10 -13.26 3.24
N SER A 289 9.67 -14.44 3.46
CA SER A 289 8.94 -15.70 3.64
C SER A 289 7.96 -15.73 4.83
N SER A 290 8.18 -14.92 5.88
CA SER A 290 7.27 -14.87 7.03
C SER A 290 5.97 -14.08 6.78
N LEU A 291 5.85 -13.39 5.63
CA LEU A 291 4.58 -12.82 5.16
C LEU A 291 3.74 -13.83 4.35
N ALA A 292 4.23 -15.05 4.14
CA ALA A 292 3.54 -16.11 3.39
C ALA A 292 2.20 -16.55 4.03
N ALA A 293 1.96 -16.23 5.31
CA ALA A 293 0.65 -16.45 5.94
C ALA A 293 -0.45 -15.52 5.36
N ALA A 294 -0.07 -14.43 4.69
CA ALA A 294 -0.97 -13.40 4.15
C ALA A 294 -1.20 -13.51 2.62
N GLY A 295 -0.54 -14.47 1.95
CA GLY A 295 -0.63 -14.69 0.51
C GLY A 295 0.44 -15.67 0.01
N ASN A 296 0.27 -16.19 -1.21
CA ASN A 296 1.27 -17.06 -1.86
C ASN A 296 2.47 -16.21 -2.36
N ILE A 297 3.20 -15.57 -1.45
CA ILE A 297 4.47 -14.91 -1.79
C ILE A 297 5.46 -16.03 -2.12
N GLN A 298 6.02 -16.02 -3.32
CA GLN A 298 7.06 -16.98 -3.68
C GLN A 298 8.28 -16.80 -2.78
N GLN A 299 9.18 -17.77 -2.68
CA GLN A 299 10.33 -17.66 -1.77
C GLN A 299 11.52 -16.90 -2.38
N LEU A 300 11.52 -16.67 -3.70
CA LEU A 300 12.61 -16.03 -4.43
C LEU A 300 12.09 -15.01 -5.45
N ILE A 301 12.90 -13.99 -5.70
CA ILE A 301 12.72 -13.03 -6.79
C ILE A 301 13.86 -13.22 -7.80
N GLU A 302 13.53 -13.29 -9.08
CA GLU A 302 14.50 -13.30 -10.18
C GLU A 302 14.44 -11.98 -10.94
N CYS A 303 15.60 -11.34 -11.10
CA CYS A 303 15.76 -10.16 -11.94
C CYS A 303 16.57 -10.49 -13.20
N SER A 304 16.22 -9.81 -14.28
CA SER A 304 16.88 -9.86 -15.59
C SER A 304 16.84 -8.48 -16.24
N SER A 305 17.39 -8.34 -17.44
CA SER A 305 17.32 -7.09 -18.20
C SER A 305 15.89 -6.63 -18.52
N SER A 306 14.91 -7.54 -18.42
CA SER A 306 13.48 -7.24 -18.62
C SER A 306 12.78 -6.78 -17.34
N GLY A 307 13.48 -6.77 -16.20
CA GLY A 307 12.94 -6.49 -14.87
C GLY A 307 12.94 -7.71 -13.96
N CYS A 308 12.28 -7.56 -12.82
CA CYS A 308 12.20 -8.51 -11.73
C CYS A 308 10.82 -9.14 -11.63
N LYS A 309 10.74 -10.39 -11.19
CA LYS A 309 9.48 -11.07 -10.88
C LYS A 309 9.68 -12.15 -9.82
N GLU A 310 8.58 -12.58 -9.21
CA GLU A 310 8.61 -13.75 -8.36
C GLU A 310 8.97 -15.00 -9.16
N LEU A 311 9.85 -15.84 -8.61
CA LEU A 311 10.22 -17.12 -9.21
C LEU A 311 9.26 -18.20 -8.70
N GLU A 312 8.45 -18.76 -9.59
CA GLU A 312 7.46 -19.76 -9.21
C GLU A 312 8.07 -21.00 -8.56
N ASP A 313 7.44 -21.47 -7.48
CA ASP A 313 7.75 -22.74 -6.80
C ASP A 313 7.96 -23.91 -7.76
N ALA A 314 7.14 -24.03 -8.81
CA ALA A 314 7.25 -25.09 -9.81
C ALA A 314 8.54 -24.97 -10.62
N SER A 315 8.93 -23.74 -10.97
CA SER A 315 10.21 -23.46 -11.64
C SER A 315 11.38 -23.80 -10.73
N ILE A 316 11.31 -23.45 -9.44
CA ILE A 316 12.33 -23.80 -8.44
C ILE A 316 12.46 -25.33 -8.34
N LYS A 317 11.34 -26.04 -8.17
CA LYS A 317 11.31 -27.51 -8.08
C LYS A 317 11.80 -28.20 -9.36
N ALA A 318 11.53 -27.64 -10.54
CA ALA A 318 12.00 -28.19 -11.81
C ALA A 318 13.53 -28.16 -11.96
N TYR A 319 14.24 -27.30 -11.21
CA TYR A 319 15.71 -27.32 -11.17
C TYR A 319 16.27 -28.55 -10.44
N LYS A 320 15.46 -29.30 -9.66
CA LYS A 320 15.81 -30.66 -9.23
C LYS A 320 15.80 -31.54 -10.48
N GLY A 321 16.95 -31.67 -11.15
CA GLY A 321 17.06 -32.30 -12.46
C GLY A 321 16.42 -33.68 -12.56
N GLY A 322 15.20 -33.76 -13.10
CA GLY A 322 14.50 -35.00 -13.45
C GLY A 322 14.36 -36.04 -12.33
N ALA A 323 13.77 -37.19 -12.69
CA ALA A 323 13.50 -38.32 -11.78
C ALA A 323 14.76 -38.95 -11.13
N ASN A 324 15.96 -38.52 -11.51
CA ASN A 324 17.25 -39.06 -11.07
C ASN A 324 18.13 -38.04 -10.31
N SER A 325 17.60 -36.88 -9.89
CA SER A 325 18.35 -35.97 -9.02
C SER A 325 18.20 -36.36 -7.55
N PHE A 326 19.31 -36.74 -6.92
CA PHE A 326 19.39 -37.19 -5.53
C PHE A 326 19.60 -36.03 -4.52
N SER A 327 19.59 -34.77 -4.95
CA SER A 327 19.73 -33.63 -4.04
C SER A 327 18.35 -33.13 -3.58
N GLU A 328 18.09 -33.23 -2.28
CA GLU A 328 16.88 -32.64 -1.69
C GLU A 328 16.91 -31.10 -1.69
N ASN A 329 18.09 -30.50 -1.88
CA ASN A 329 18.35 -29.08 -1.73
C ASN A 329 18.77 -28.42 -3.06
N LEU A 330 18.29 -27.20 -3.27
CA LEU A 330 18.70 -26.30 -4.36
C LEU A 330 19.45 -25.11 -3.76
N TYR A 331 20.44 -24.61 -4.48
CA TYR A 331 21.27 -23.51 -4.01
C TYR A 331 21.30 -22.35 -5.01
N PHE A 332 21.19 -21.13 -4.51
CA PHE A 332 21.25 -19.88 -5.29
C PHE A 332 22.20 -18.90 -4.59
N ILE A 333 22.76 -17.92 -5.32
CA ILE A 333 23.43 -16.78 -4.66
C ILE A 333 22.40 -15.68 -4.45
N ASP A 334 22.24 -15.24 -3.20
CA ASP A 334 21.48 -14.06 -2.86
C ASP A 334 22.26 -12.81 -3.28
N GLU A 335 21.76 -12.06 -4.26
CA GLU A 335 22.42 -10.86 -4.72
C GLU A 335 22.38 -9.72 -3.70
N LEU A 336 21.54 -9.80 -2.66
CA LEU A 336 21.53 -8.83 -1.57
C LEU A 336 22.67 -9.08 -0.57
N SER A 337 22.68 -10.25 0.08
CA SER A 337 23.67 -10.59 1.11
C SER A 337 24.98 -11.17 0.55
N LYS A 338 25.02 -11.52 -0.73
CA LYS A 338 26.10 -12.27 -1.40
C LYS A 338 26.37 -13.64 -0.77
N LYS A 339 25.37 -14.22 -0.10
CA LYS A 339 25.43 -15.54 0.55
C LYS A 339 24.65 -16.57 -0.23
N LEU A 340 24.89 -17.84 0.08
CA LEU A 340 24.15 -18.95 -0.50
C LEU A 340 22.74 -19.00 0.09
N ILE A 341 21.71 -19.10 -0.75
CA ILE A 341 20.35 -19.46 -0.37
C ILE A 341 20.20 -20.96 -0.55
N LYS A 342 19.77 -21.67 0.48
CA LYS A 342 19.38 -23.08 0.41
C LYS A 342 17.86 -23.18 0.36
N CYS A 343 17.34 -23.79 -0.69
CA CYS A 343 15.93 -24.11 -0.84
C CYS A 343 15.71 -25.62 -0.66
N SER A 344 14.91 -26.00 0.33
CA SER A 344 14.47 -27.38 0.52
C SER A 344 13.03 -27.55 0.06
N ALA A 345 12.76 -28.64 -0.65
CA ALA A 345 11.42 -28.96 -1.13
C ALA A 345 10.90 -30.22 -0.42
N SER A 346 10.53 -30.11 0.86
CA SER A 346 9.70 -31.12 1.55
C SER A 346 9.22 -30.61 2.94
N PRO A 347 7.90 -30.59 3.24
CA PRO A 347 6.75 -30.80 2.35
C PRO A 347 6.35 -29.53 1.56
N THR A 348 6.79 -28.35 1.98
CA THR A 348 6.62 -27.06 1.29
C THR A 348 7.98 -26.53 0.87
N LEU A 349 8.05 -25.74 -0.21
CA LEU A 349 9.30 -25.09 -0.58
C LEU A 349 9.65 -24.05 0.49
N ALA A 350 10.85 -24.13 1.05
CA ALA A 350 11.37 -23.15 1.98
C ALA A 350 12.79 -22.79 1.56
N CYS A 351 13.04 -21.48 1.37
CA CYS A 351 14.35 -20.96 1.05
C CYS A 351 14.86 -20.12 2.23
N ILE A 352 16.10 -20.37 2.64
CA ILE A 352 16.76 -19.64 3.72
C ILE A 352 18.17 -19.27 3.30
N VAL A 353 18.66 -18.12 3.79
CA VAL A 353 20.11 -17.83 3.70
C VAL A 353 20.84 -18.88 4.50
N TYR A 354 21.67 -19.67 3.83
CA TYR A 354 22.52 -20.67 4.45
C TYR A 354 23.67 -19.94 5.14
N ASN A 355 23.57 -19.85 6.46
CA ASN A 355 24.51 -19.10 7.30
C ASN A 355 25.37 -20.10 8.07
N ASP A 356 26.20 -20.85 7.35
CA ASP A 356 27.34 -21.48 7.99
C ASP A 356 28.54 -20.53 7.89
N SER A 357 29.24 -20.39 9.01
CA SER A 357 30.23 -19.35 9.22
C SER A 357 31.33 -19.34 8.14
N LEU A 358 31.60 -18.14 7.61
CA LEU A 358 32.72 -17.73 6.74
C LEU A 358 32.42 -17.70 5.23
N ASN A 359 33.01 -16.71 4.55
CA ASN A 359 33.03 -16.51 3.11
C ASN A 359 33.62 -17.73 2.38
N LYS A 360 32.83 -18.78 2.16
CA LYS A 360 33.29 -20.03 1.56
C LYS A 360 32.77 -20.20 0.15
N TYR A 361 33.68 -20.46 -0.78
CA TYR A 361 33.38 -21.11 -2.04
C TYR A 361 32.99 -22.57 -1.75
N TYR A 362 31.93 -23.06 -2.39
CA TYR A 362 31.44 -24.41 -2.18
C TYR A 362 31.90 -25.29 -3.35
N LEU A 363 32.82 -26.20 -3.06
CA LEU A 363 33.25 -27.27 -3.97
C LEU A 363 32.41 -28.52 -3.67
N ASP A 364 31.88 -29.18 -4.70
CA ASP A 364 31.15 -30.43 -4.56
C ASP A 364 32.15 -31.61 -4.66
N TYR A 365 32.57 -32.11 -3.49
CA TYR A 365 33.53 -33.21 -3.36
C TYR A 365 32.91 -34.60 -3.59
N SER A 366 31.62 -34.69 -3.91
CA SER A 366 30.88 -35.97 -4.01
C SER A 366 31.21 -36.78 -5.26
N THR A 367 31.83 -36.16 -6.26
CA THR A 367 32.00 -36.72 -7.60
C THR A 367 33.46 -36.59 -8.03
N HIS A 368 34.09 -37.75 -8.29
CA HIS A 368 35.51 -37.88 -8.60
C HIS A 368 35.78 -37.60 -10.09
N SER A 369 36.77 -36.73 -10.39
CA SER A 369 37.10 -36.40 -11.78
C SER A 369 37.83 -37.55 -12.43
N SER A 370 37.45 -37.93 -13.65
CA SER A 370 38.14 -38.96 -14.42
C SER A 370 39.32 -38.40 -15.23
N SER A 371 39.72 -37.15 -14.98
CA SER A 371 40.89 -36.52 -15.61
C SER A 371 42.19 -37.17 -15.15
N GLU A 372 43.12 -37.42 -16.08
CA GLU A 372 44.43 -38.04 -15.81
C GLU A 372 45.35 -37.19 -14.91
N LEU A 373 45.04 -35.90 -14.73
CA LEU A 373 45.75 -34.99 -13.81
C LEU A 373 45.29 -35.11 -12.36
N CYS A 374 44.23 -35.87 -12.13
CA CYS A 374 43.61 -36.07 -10.83
C CYS A 374 44.05 -37.44 -10.34
N ASP A 375 44.69 -37.49 -9.18
CA ASP A 375 45.23 -38.74 -8.66
C ASP A 375 44.08 -39.70 -8.28
N SER A 376 43.65 -40.48 -9.25
CA SER A 376 42.58 -41.48 -9.12
C SER A 376 42.87 -42.58 -8.10
N SER A 377 44.07 -42.60 -7.52
CA SER A 377 44.47 -43.53 -6.48
C SER A 377 44.17 -43.03 -5.05
N ALA A 378 43.88 -41.74 -4.86
CA ALA A 378 43.55 -41.16 -3.57
C ALA A 378 42.04 -41.26 -3.28
N THR A 379 41.57 -42.47 -2.99
CA THR A 379 40.25 -42.65 -2.37
C THR A 379 40.30 -42.13 -0.92
N LEU A 380 39.50 -41.10 -0.61
CA LEU A 380 39.39 -40.51 0.73
C LEU A 380 38.76 -41.51 1.72
N PRO A 381 39.42 -41.84 2.85
CA PRO A 381 38.95 -42.88 3.76
C PRO A 381 37.97 -42.32 4.80
N ASN A 382 36.69 -42.54 4.56
CA ASN A 382 35.73 -42.87 5.63
C ASN A 382 35.03 -44.20 5.33
N TYR A 383 35.82 -45.16 4.85
CA TYR A 383 35.61 -46.59 5.06
C TYR A 383 36.82 -47.14 5.82
N PRO A 384 36.65 -48.04 6.80
CA PRO A 384 37.68 -48.28 7.81
C PRO A 384 38.80 -49.18 7.26
N THR A 385 40.03 -48.81 7.64
CA THR A 385 41.29 -49.56 7.57
C THR A 385 41.88 -49.88 6.19
N TYR A 386 42.66 -48.95 5.63
CA TYR A 386 43.80 -49.29 4.76
C TYR A 386 44.94 -48.28 4.92
N ASN A 387 46.17 -48.77 5.12
CA ASN A 387 47.39 -47.96 5.20
C ASN A 387 47.76 -47.47 3.80
N ILE A 388 47.66 -46.16 3.57
CA ILE A 388 48.18 -45.50 2.36
C ILE A 388 49.53 -44.86 2.72
N SER A 389 50.60 -45.23 2.01
CA SER A 389 51.88 -44.54 2.05
C SER A 389 51.77 -43.28 1.19
N VAL A 390 51.65 -42.12 1.83
CA VAL A 390 51.58 -40.82 1.16
C VAL A 390 53.00 -40.38 0.84
N ASP A 391 53.32 -40.19 -0.44
CA ASP A 391 54.49 -39.42 -0.86
C ASP A 391 54.14 -37.94 -0.65
N SER A 392 54.94 -37.22 0.14
CA SER A 392 54.50 -36.03 0.89
C SER A 392 54.24 -34.76 0.07
N ASP A 393 54.48 -34.78 -1.25
CA ASP A 393 54.76 -33.51 -1.93
C ASP A 393 53.71 -33.04 -2.93
N LYS A 394 52.74 -33.85 -3.40
CA LYS A 394 51.63 -33.38 -4.25
C LYS A 394 50.40 -34.29 -4.21
N VAL A 395 49.44 -33.99 -3.34
CA VAL A 395 48.06 -34.51 -3.48
C VAL A 395 47.22 -33.40 -4.10
N SER A 396 47.07 -33.43 -5.43
CA SER A 396 46.12 -32.57 -6.14
C SER A 396 44.77 -33.28 -6.22
N TYR A 397 43.79 -32.80 -5.45
CA TYR A 397 42.41 -33.26 -5.51
C TYR A 397 41.68 -32.53 -6.64
N CYS A 398 40.90 -33.26 -7.44
CA CYS A 398 40.03 -32.66 -8.46
C CYS A 398 38.56 -32.96 -8.16
N ALA A 399 37.80 -31.94 -7.81
CA ALA A 399 36.35 -32.00 -7.85
C ALA A 399 35.88 -31.98 -9.32
N VAL A 400 34.96 -32.86 -9.73
CA VAL A 400 34.33 -32.72 -11.08
C VAL A 400 33.32 -31.59 -11.09
N ASN A 401 32.71 -31.34 -9.94
CA ASN A 401 31.59 -30.43 -9.81
C ASN A 401 32.02 -29.29 -8.90
N ILE A 402 32.36 -28.18 -9.52
CA ILE A 402 32.34 -26.89 -8.85
C ILE A 402 30.85 -26.53 -8.77
N ILE A 403 30.38 -25.95 -7.66
CA ILE A 403 29.13 -25.19 -7.73
C ILE A 403 29.43 -24.00 -8.64
N SER A 404 29.31 -24.22 -9.96
CA SER A 404 29.48 -23.18 -10.94
C SER A 404 28.15 -22.47 -11.02
N CYS A 405 28.12 -21.26 -10.48
CA CYS A 405 27.02 -20.36 -10.75
C CYS A 405 27.23 -19.81 -12.16
N ASP A 406 26.20 -19.88 -12.99
CA ASP A 406 26.24 -19.17 -14.26
C ASP A 406 26.19 -17.65 -14.01
N SER A 407 26.33 -16.86 -15.08
CA SER A 407 26.24 -15.40 -15.04
C SER A 407 24.89 -14.86 -14.52
N THR A 408 23.90 -15.73 -14.30
CA THR A 408 22.59 -15.38 -13.74
C THR A 408 22.46 -15.72 -12.25
N SER A 409 23.57 -16.06 -11.58
CA SER A 409 23.60 -16.44 -10.16
C SER A 409 22.88 -17.76 -9.86
N LYS A 410 22.60 -18.55 -10.90
CA LYS A 410 22.02 -19.88 -10.78
C LYS A 410 23.13 -20.89 -10.66
N CYS A 411 23.18 -21.55 -9.52
CA CYS A 411 24.20 -22.53 -9.24
C CYS A 411 23.62 -23.93 -9.43
N LYS A 412 24.20 -24.71 -10.33
CA LYS A 412 23.84 -26.14 -10.49
C LYS A 412 24.94 -26.96 -9.85
N SER A 413 24.60 -27.75 -8.83
CA SER A 413 25.48 -28.82 -8.35
C SER A 413 24.88 -30.15 -8.77
N THR A 414 25.63 -30.93 -9.53
CA THR A 414 25.38 -32.36 -9.63
C THR A 414 25.97 -33.03 -8.40
N LEU A 415 25.11 -33.23 -7.39
CA LEU A 415 25.24 -34.25 -6.34
C LEU A 415 25.83 -33.85 -4.95
N ILE A 416 25.32 -32.83 -4.23
CA ILE A 416 25.67 -32.68 -2.80
C ILE A 416 24.84 -33.65 -1.94
N VAL A 417 25.38 -34.84 -1.69
CA VAL A 417 24.73 -35.90 -0.88
C VAL A 417 24.95 -35.76 0.63
N ASN A 418 25.92 -34.97 1.09
CA ASN A 418 26.18 -34.66 2.50
C ASN A 418 26.71 -33.22 2.65
N GLU A 419 26.50 -32.57 3.80
CA GLU A 419 27.08 -31.25 4.09
C GLU A 419 28.62 -31.32 4.00
N SER A 420 29.21 -30.48 3.14
CA SER A 420 30.65 -30.43 2.88
C SER A 420 31.24 -29.19 3.57
N ASN A 421 32.20 -29.39 4.48
CA ASN A 421 32.77 -28.34 5.33
C ASN A 421 34.12 -27.77 4.83
N TYR A 422 34.61 -28.16 3.66
CA TYR A 422 35.97 -27.84 3.22
C TYR A 422 36.03 -26.79 2.10
N LEU A 423 36.91 -25.81 2.33
CA LEU A 423 37.39 -24.77 1.42
C LEU A 423 38.67 -25.28 0.76
N ASP A 424 38.83 -25.09 -0.55
CA ASP A 424 40.17 -24.79 -1.07
C ASP A 424 40.22 -23.31 -1.45
N GLY A 425 41.16 -22.61 -0.83
CA GLY A 425 41.44 -21.21 -1.03
C GLY A 425 42.71 -21.10 -1.85
N ASP A 426 42.57 -21.09 -3.18
CA ASP A 426 43.69 -20.75 -4.03
C ASP A 426 43.91 -19.23 -4.01
N ASN A 427 45.14 -18.90 -3.59
CA ASN A 427 45.73 -17.58 -3.51
C ASN A 427 45.80 -16.97 -4.94
N PRO A 428 45.30 -15.75 -5.20
CA PRO A 428 45.19 -15.18 -6.56
C PRO A 428 46.52 -14.73 -7.18
N VAL A 429 47.67 -15.22 -6.69
CA VAL A 429 48.99 -14.75 -7.10
C VAL A 429 49.75 -15.85 -7.85
N SER A 430 49.22 -16.29 -8.99
CA SER A 430 50.01 -16.74 -10.15
C SER A 430 49.10 -17.31 -11.25
N ILE A 431 48.80 -16.48 -12.26
CA ILE A 431 48.61 -16.93 -13.65
C ILE A 431 49.65 -16.19 -14.48
#